data_AF-A0A529ZME9-F1
#
_entry.id   AF-A0A529ZME9-F1
#
_cell.length_a   1.000
_cell.length_b   1.000
_cell.length_c   1.000
_cell.angle_alpha   90.00
_cell.angle_beta   90.00
_cell.angle_gamma   90.00
#
_symmetry.space_group_name_H-M   'P 1'
#
loop_
_entity.id
_entity.type
_entity.pdbx_description
1 polymer ?
#
loop_
_entity_poly.entity_id
_entity_poly.type
_entity_poly.pdbx_seq_one_letter_code
_entity_poly.pdbx_strand_id
1 'polypeptide(L)' 'VGARVEFICAPGPLHNGGEAEKAHAPELEAAIHVALVNRGVLIAPFHNMMLISPVTTSAQVSRLIAAFAAVAARLTA' A
#
# COMPACT_ATOMS: atom_id res chain seq x y z
N VAL A 1 -7.51 -2.47 -19.79
CA VAL A 1 -8.05 -1.79 -18.59
C VAL A 1 -7.21 -2.20 -17.41
N GLY A 2 -6.70 -1.26 -16.61
CA GLY A 2 -5.93 -1.53 -15.40
C GLY A 2 -6.71 -1.07 -14.18
N ALA A 3 -6.59 -1.79 -13.07
CA ALA A 3 -7.12 -1.37 -11.78
C ALA A 3 -5.94 -0.97 -10.88
N ARG A 4 -6.12 0.10 -10.12
CA ARG A 4 -5.16 0.59 -9.14
C ARG A 4 -5.78 0.47 -7.77
N VAL A 5 -5.03 -0.08 -6.81
CA VAL A 5 -5.38 -0.05 -5.39
C VAL A 5 -4.29 0.70 -4.66
N GLU A 6 -4.65 1.67 -3.85
CA GLU A 6 -3.71 2.45 -3.05
C GLU A 6 -4.10 2.43 -1.59
N PHE A 7 -3.11 2.57 -0.71
CA PHE A 7 -3.32 2.91 0.69
C PHE A 7 -2.71 4.28 0.98
N ILE A 8 -3.34 5.05 1.84
CA ILE A 8 -2.80 6.31 2.33
C ILE A 8 -3.11 6.37 3.82
N CYS A 9 -2.11 6.72 4.64
CA CYS A 9 -2.25 6.86 6.07
C CYS A 9 -2.82 8.24 6.42
N ALA A 10 -4.08 8.48 6.06
CA ALA A 10 -4.81 9.72 6.33
C ALA A 10 -6.13 9.44 7.07
N PRO A 11 -6.61 10.38 7.90
CA PRO A 11 -7.85 10.20 8.69
C PRO A 11 -9.14 10.19 7.85
N GLY A 12 -9.07 10.44 6.55
CA GLY A 12 -10.23 10.43 5.65
C GLY A 12 -9.85 10.51 4.18
N PRO A 13 -10.85 10.54 3.28
CA PRO A 13 -10.63 10.72 1.85
C PRO A 13 -9.92 12.04 1.55
N LEU A 14 -9.01 11.99 0.60
CA LEU A 14 -8.29 13.16 0.10
C LEU A 14 -8.97 13.64 -1.19
N HIS A 15 -9.10 14.95 -1.35
CA HIS A 15 -9.88 15.55 -2.42
C HIS A 15 -9.03 16.04 -3.59
N ASN A 16 -7.72 16.17 -3.40
CA ASN A 16 -6.80 16.66 -4.42
C ASN A 16 -5.36 16.13 -4.22
N GLY A 17 -4.52 16.35 -5.23
CA GLY A 17 -3.13 15.90 -5.22
C GLY A 17 -2.28 16.58 -4.14
N GLY A 18 -2.55 17.84 -3.80
CA GLY A 18 -1.82 18.54 -2.74
C GLY A 18 -2.12 17.99 -1.34
N GLU A 19 -3.35 17.53 -1.10
CA GLU A 19 -3.72 16.79 0.12
C GLU A 19 -3.03 15.43 0.17
N ALA A 20 -2.95 14.72 -0.96
CA ALA A 20 -2.21 13.46 -1.05
C ALA A 20 -0.72 13.62 -0.80
N GLU A 21 -0.10 14.63 -1.39
CA GLU A 21 1.33 14.91 -1.19
C GLU A 21 1.64 15.22 0.28
N LYS A 22 0.78 15.98 0.96
CA LYS A 22 0.91 16.29 2.39
C LYS A 22 0.67 15.09 3.31
N ALA A 23 -0.07 14.08 2.84
CA ALA A 23 -0.38 12.89 3.61
C ALA A 23 0.76 11.85 3.61
N HIS A 24 1.81 12.05 2.81
CA HIS A 24 2.96 11.15 2.80
C HIS A 24 3.67 11.11 4.15
N ALA A 25 4.03 9.91 4.58
CA ALA A 25 4.77 9.64 5.80
C ALA A 25 6.00 8.78 5.48
N PRO A 26 7.11 9.37 5.00
CA PRO A 26 8.18 8.62 4.34
C PRO A 26 8.78 7.47 5.16
N GLU A 27 9.02 7.68 6.46
CA GLU A 27 9.60 6.64 7.33
C GLU A 27 8.62 5.49 7.56
N LEU A 28 7.33 5.79 7.73
CA LEU A 28 6.26 4.81 7.88
C LEU A 28 6.08 3.99 6.59
N GLU A 29 6.03 4.67 5.45
CA GLU A 29 5.91 4.06 4.12
C GLU A 29 7.11 3.15 3.82
N ALA A 30 8.32 3.60 4.12
CA ALA A 30 9.53 2.79 3.98
C ALA A 30 9.49 1.52 4.85
N ALA A 31 9.05 1.64 6.12
CA ALA A 31 8.90 0.50 7.01
C ALA A 31 7.86 -0.51 6.48
N ILE A 32 6.73 -0.02 5.95
CA ILE A 32 5.71 -0.84 5.31
C ILE A 32 6.28 -1.55 4.08
N HIS A 33 6.97 -0.85 3.19
CA HIS A 33 7.57 -1.43 1.98
C HIS A 33 8.54 -2.56 2.30
N VAL A 34 9.47 -2.35 3.24
CA VAL A 34 10.41 -3.40 3.67
C VAL A 34 9.66 -4.59 4.26
N ALA A 35 8.63 -4.34 5.08
CA ALA A 35 7.86 -5.40 5.70
C ALA A 35 7.02 -6.21 4.70
N LEU A 36 6.50 -5.58 3.64
CA LEU A 36 5.80 -6.26 2.54
C LEU A 36 6.73 -7.13 1.71
N VAL A 37 7.93 -6.64 1.38
CA VAL A 37 8.94 -7.42 0.64
C VAL A 37 9.32 -8.68 1.40
N ASN A 38 9.52 -8.57 2.73
CA ASN A 38 9.77 -9.72 3.60
C ASN A 38 8.62 -10.74 3.67
N ARG A 39 7.44 -10.39 3.14
CA ARG A 39 6.23 -11.24 3.05
C ARG A 39 5.91 -11.66 1.62
N GLY A 40 6.84 -11.45 0.69
CA GLY A 40 6.69 -11.83 -0.72
C GLY A 40 5.73 -10.93 -1.50
N VAL A 41 5.56 -9.68 -1.09
CA VAL A 41 4.75 -8.67 -1.79
C VAL A 41 5.64 -7.50 -2.17
N LEU A 42 5.72 -7.21 -3.46
CA LEU A 42 6.47 -6.08 -4.00
C LEU A 42 5.51 -5.05 -4.57
N ILE A 43 5.59 -3.82 -4.05
CA ILE A 43 4.94 -2.64 -4.62
C ILE A 43 6.01 -1.60 -4.96
N ALA A 44 5.67 -0.66 -5.82
CA ALA A 44 6.62 0.39 -6.24
C ALA A 44 7.03 1.24 -5.03
N PRO A 45 8.32 1.44 -4.75
CA PRO A 45 8.78 2.09 -3.51
C PRO A 45 8.55 3.61 -3.47
N PHE A 46 7.87 4.17 -4.47
CA PHE A 46 7.60 5.59 -4.64
C PHE A 46 6.10 5.91 -4.70
N HIS A 47 5.23 4.89 -4.58
CA HIS A 47 3.80 5.06 -4.37
C HIS A 47 3.28 3.92 -3.50
N ASN A 48 2.31 4.22 -2.64
CA ASN A 48 1.64 3.23 -1.79
C ASN A 48 0.56 2.45 -2.57
N MET A 49 0.90 1.97 -3.77
CA MET A 49 -0.07 1.41 -4.72
C MET A 49 0.37 0.10 -5.37
N MET A 50 -0.63 -0.71 -5.70
CA MET A 50 -0.50 -1.85 -6.60
C MET A 50 -1.18 -1.53 -7.93
N LEU A 51 -0.44 -1.68 -9.03
CA LEU A 51 -1.00 -1.72 -10.37
C LEU A 51 -1.33 -3.17 -10.75
N ILE A 52 -2.58 -3.42 -11.10
CA ILE A 52 -3.09 -4.75 -11.46
C ILE A 52 -2.97 -4.96 -12.97
N SER A 53 -2.51 -6.14 -13.39
CA SER A 53 -2.48 -6.57 -14.80
C SER A 53 -3.59 -7.59 -15.10
N PRO A 54 -3.91 -7.87 -16.38
CA PRO A 54 -4.92 -8.87 -16.73
C PRO A 54 -4.66 -10.30 -16.21
N VAL A 55 -3.43 -10.60 -15.79
CA VAL A 55 -3.05 -11.90 -15.22
C VAL A 55 -2.97 -11.90 -13.69
N THR A 56 -3.20 -10.76 -13.04
CA THR A 56 -3.28 -10.71 -11.58
C THR A 56 -4.52 -11.46 -11.10
N THR A 57 -4.31 -12.40 -10.19
CA THR A 57 -5.37 -13.21 -9.58
C THR A 57 -5.89 -12.59 -8.29
N SER A 58 -7.13 -12.91 -7.91
CA SER A 58 -7.69 -12.49 -6.61
C SER A 58 -6.82 -12.95 -5.44
N ALA A 59 -6.16 -14.11 -5.53
CA ALA A 59 -5.27 -14.62 -4.49
C ALA A 59 -4.02 -13.72 -4.29
N GLN A 60 -3.49 -13.12 -5.36
CA GLN A 60 -2.39 -12.16 -5.26
C GLN A 60 -2.84 -10.86 -4.59
N VAL A 61 -4.05 -10.39 -4.90
CA VAL A 61 -4.66 -9.22 -4.24
C VAL A 61 -4.89 -9.51 -2.75
N SER A 62 -5.47 -10.66 -2.41
CA SER A 62 -5.67 -11.08 -1.02
C SER A 62 -4.37 -11.17 -0.23
N ARG A 63 -3.27 -11.61 -0.88
CA ARG A 63 -1.94 -11.66 -0.25
C ARG A 63 -1.43 -10.26 0.13
N LEU A 64 -1.58 -9.28 -0.75
CA LEU A 64 -1.25 -7.88 -0.45
C LEU A 64 -2.06 -7.38 0.75
N ILE A 65 -3.39 -7.56 0.72
CA ILE A 65 -4.29 -7.09 1.78
C ILE A 65 -3.91 -7.72 3.13
N ALA A 66 -3.71 -9.04 3.16
CA ALA A 66 -3.35 -9.75 4.38
C ALA A 66 -1.96 -9.33 4.92
N ALA A 67 -0.97 -9.17 4.03
CA ALA A 67 0.36 -8.72 4.42
C ALA A 67 0.32 -7.29 4.98
N PHE A 68 -0.40 -6.38 4.32
CA PHE A 68 -0.56 -5.00 4.77
C PHE A 68 -1.26 -4.93 6.13
N ALA A 69 -2.37 -5.66 6.32
CA ALA A 69 -3.09 -5.70 7.59
C ALA A 69 -2.20 -6.20 8.75
N ALA A 70 -1.40 -7.24 8.52
CA ALA A 70 -0.47 -7.76 9.52
C ALA A 70 0.65 -6.76 9.88
N VAL A 71 1.12 -5.97 8.91
CA VAL A 71 2.11 -4.92 9.15
C VAL A 71 1.50 -3.76 9.91
N ALA A 72 0.33 -3.27 9.48
CA ALA A 72 -0.39 -2.19 10.15
C ALA A 72 -0.66 -2.53 11.62
N ALA A 73 -1.19 -3.74 11.89
CA ALA A 73 -1.46 -4.19 13.26
C ALA A 73 -0.20 -4.19 14.16
N ARG A 74 0.99 -4.45 13.59
CA ARG A 74 2.26 -4.40 14.33
C ARG A 74 2.75 -2.98 14.60
N LEU A 75 2.45 -2.04 13.70
CA LEU A 75 2.88 -0.64 13.81
C LEU A 75 1.97 0.19 14.73
N THR A 76 0.75 -0.32 15.00
CA THR A 76 -0.24 0.35 15.85
C THR A 76 -0.41 -0.29 17.23
N ALA A 77 0.39 -1.31 17.55
CA ALA A 77 0.41 -1.96 18.86
C ALA A 77 1.28 -1.19 19.86
#